data_AF-A0A2R6RIC6-F1
#
_entry.id   AF-A0A2R6RIC6-F1
#
_cell.length_a   1.000
_cell.length_b   1.000
_cell.length_c   1.000
_cell.angle_alpha   90.00
_cell.angle_beta   90.00
_cell.angle_gamma   90.00
#
_symmetry.space_group_name_H-M   'P 1'
#
loop_
_entity.id
_entity.type
_entity.pdbx_description
1 polymer ?
#
loop_
_entity_poly.entity_id
_entity_poly.type
_entity_poly.pdbx_seq_one_letter_code
_entity_poly.pdbx_strand_id
1 'polypeptide(L)'
;MLVSLQGPEHKGALLFANYIVLTFGSCFGVIYAYNASNTSGHTKKVTVNAMTLAAFALGNMIGAETFLPQDAPNYIPGKVTLLVFLSTQIFLCLLLRYINLNLNMKKARLVELLKERNNWSDPDVAKERERHAFLDMTDRQ
;
A
#
# COMPACT_ATOMS: atom_id res chain seq x y z
N MET A 1 17.54 -6.48 -10.95
CA MET A 1 18.18 -6.58 -12.27
C MET A 1 19.47 -5.75 -12.40
N LEU A 2 19.70 -4.73 -11.56
CA LEU A 2 20.96 -3.93 -11.56
C LEU A 2 22.15 -4.59 -10.83
N VAL A 3 21.91 -5.62 -10.01
CA VAL A 3 22.97 -6.33 -9.24
C VAL A 3 23.75 -7.33 -10.12
N SER A 4 23.31 -7.62 -11.35
CA SER A 4 24.07 -8.49 -12.27
C SER A 4 25.26 -7.80 -12.95
N LEU A 5 25.46 -6.48 -12.73
CA LEU A 5 26.61 -5.73 -13.22
C LEU A 5 27.72 -5.64 -12.14
N GLN A 6 28.11 -6.78 -11.56
CA GLN A 6 29.26 -6.85 -10.67
C GLN A 6 30.56 -6.78 -11.51
N GLY A 7 30.93 -5.57 -11.90
CA GLY A 7 32.23 -5.25 -12.49
C GLY A 7 32.78 -3.95 -11.90
N PRO A 8 34.10 -3.81 -11.70
CA PRO A 8 34.72 -2.61 -11.12
C PRO A 8 34.43 -1.31 -11.90
N GLU A 9 33.93 -1.40 -13.14
CA GLU A 9 33.62 -0.27 -14.03
C GLU A 9 32.22 0.36 -13.81
N HIS A 10 31.32 -0.25 -13.04
CA HIS A 10 29.92 0.23 -12.89
C HIS A 10 29.55 0.65 -11.46
N LYS A 11 30.51 1.19 -10.70
CA LYS A 11 30.30 1.69 -9.32
C LYS A 11 29.17 2.73 -9.22
N GLY A 12 29.03 3.60 -10.23
CA GLY A 12 27.96 4.61 -10.27
C GLY A 12 26.56 3.99 -10.37
N ALA A 13 26.39 2.97 -11.21
CA ALA A 13 25.11 2.27 -11.34
C ALA A 13 24.76 1.46 -10.07
N LEU A 14 25.77 0.89 -9.41
CA LEU A 14 25.62 0.21 -8.11
C LEU A 14 25.22 1.19 -7.00
N LEU A 15 25.84 2.37 -6.94
CA LEU A 15 25.46 3.42 -5.99
C LEU A 15 24.04 3.92 -6.25
N PHE A 16 23.69 4.18 -7.51
CA PHE A 16 22.35 4.59 -7.90
C PHE A 16 21.28 3.54 -7.51
N ALA A 17 21.55 2.26 -7.78
CA ALA A 17 20.69 1.17 -7.34
C ALA A 17 20.54 1.14 -5.81
N ASN A 18 21.64 1.33 -5.07
CA ASN A 18 21.61 1.37 -3.61
C ASN A 18 20.75 2.54 -3.07
N TYR A 19 20.83 3.72 -3.68
CA TYR A 19 19.99 4.86 -3.32
C TYR A 19 18.50 4.63 -3.58
N ILE A 20 18.14 3.96 -4.68
CA ILE A 20 16.74 3.62 -4.98
C ILE A 20 16.21 2.61 -3.95
N VAL A 21 16.99 1.60 -3.57
CA VAL A 21 16.59 0.60 -2.56
C VAL A 21 16.34 1.28 -1.20
N LEU A 22 17.15 2.26 -0.82
CA LEU A 22 16.93 3.04 0.40
C LEU A 22 15.59 3.81 0.39
N THR A 23 15.13 4.25 -0.78
CA THR A 23 13.84 4.94 -0.94
C THR A 23 12.66 3.99 -0.71
N PHE A 24 12.84 2.69 -0.93
CA PHE A 24 11.81 1.68 -0.65
C PHE A 24 11.47 1.56 0.84
N GLY A 25 12.36 2.00 1.74
CA GLY A 25 12.09 2.04 3.18
C GLY A 25 10.86 2.89 3.54
N SER A 26 10.53 3.90 2.74
CA SER A 26 9.36 4.76 2.96
C SER A 26 8.02 4.05 2.71
N CYS A 27 8.01 2.94 1.95
CA CYS A 27 6.78 2.26 1.57
C CYS A 27 5.98 1.75 2.78
N PHE A 28 6.67 1.30 3.83
CA PHE A 28 6.02 0.80 5.04
C PHE A 28 5.23 1.90 5.76
N GLY A 29 5.77 3.11 5.82
CA GLY A 29 5.08 4.27 6.41
C GLY A 29 3.80 4.65 5.65
N VAL A 30 3.82 4.55 4.31
CA VAL A 30 2.64 4.81 3.47
C VAL A 30 1.53 3.79 3.74
N ILE A 31 1.87 2.51 3.95
CA ILE A 31 0.89 1.46 4.29
C ILE A 31 0.23 1.77 5.65
N TYR A 32 1.00 2.19 6.65
CA TYR A 32 0.43 2.59 7.94
C TYR A 32 -0.48 3.81 7.83
N ALA A 33 -0.09 4.83 7.06
CA ALA A 33 -0.93 6.00 6.81
C ALA A 33 -2.23 5.61 6.08
N TYR A 34 -2.15 4.68 5.13
CA TYR A 34 -3.31 4.14 4.42
C TYR A 34 -4.23 3.37 5.37
N ASN A 35 -3.69 2.47 6.20
CA ASN A 35 -4.47 1.74 7.20
C ASN A 35 -5.16 2.70 8.19
N ALA A 36 -4.45 3.74 8.62
CA ALA A 36 -4.97 4.73 9.55
C ALA A 36 -6.06 5.63 8.97
N SER A 37 -6.00 5.90 7.66
CA SER A 37 -6.99 6.73 6.94
C SER A 37 -8.25 5.95 6.56
N ASN A 38 -8.13 4.65 6.30
CA ASN A 38 -9.26 3.80 5.87
C ASN A 38 -9.95 3.05 7.00
N THR A 39 -9.37 3.01 8.19
CA THR A 39 -9.92 2.29 9.35
C THR A 39 -10.36 3.27 10.42
N SER A 40 -11.67 3.40 10.64
CA SER A 40 -12.27 4.01 11.82
C SER A 40 -12.44 2.97 12.95
N GLY A 41 -12.40 3.41 14.21
CA GLY A 41 -12.42 2.54 15.39
C GLY A 41 -11.02 2.06 15.85
N HIS A 42 -10.79 2.10 17.18
CA HIS A 42 -9.51 1.73 17.79
C HIS A 42 -9.19 0.24 17.59
N THR A 43 -10.18 -0.64 17.84
CA THR A 43 -10.00 -2.09 17.77
C THR A 43 -9.65 -2.57 16.36
N LYS A 44 -10.35 -2.05 15.33
CA LYS A 44 -10.09 -2.41 13.92
C LYS A 44 -8.73 -1.90 13.45
N LYS A 45 -8.34 -0.69 13.84
CA LYS A 45 -7.02 -0.13 13.51
C LYS A 45 -5.90 -1.00 14.06
N VAL A 46 -6.05 -1.50 15.29
CA VAL A 46 -5.10 -2.44 15.89
C VAL A 46 -5.08 -3.77 15.13
N THR A 47 -6.23 -4.35 14.79
CA THR A 47 -6.29 -5.62 14.04
C THR A 47 -5.64 -5.49 12.65
N VAL A 48 -5.92 -4.42 11.90
CA VAL A 48 -5.33 -4.19 10.57
C VAL A 48 -3.82 -3.98 10.66
N ASN A 49 -3.36 -3.22 11.65
CA ASN A 49 -1.93 -3.04 11.88
C ASN A 49 -1.24 -4.36 12.31
N ALA A 50 -1.89 -5.18 13.13
CA ALA A 50 -1.37 -6.50 13.50
C ALA A 50 -1.25 -7.43 12.29
N MET A 51 -2.25 -7.46 11.40
CA MET A 51 -2.17 -8.20 10.14
C MET A 51 -1.03 -7.69 9.24
N THR A 52 -0.80 -6.38 9.21
CA THR A 52 0.31 -5.78 8.46
C THR A 52 1.67 -6.23 8.99
N LEU A 53 1.83 -6.29 10.31
CA LEU A 53 3.06 -6.81 10.95
C LEU A 53 3.25 -8.31 10.70
N ALA A 54 2.18 -9.10 10.74
CA ALA A 54 2.24 -10.53 10.41
C ALA A 54 2.68 -10.75 8.94
N ALA A 55 2.12 -9.98 8.01
CA ALA A 55 2.54 -10.01 6.60
C ALA A 55 4.01 -9.60 6.42
N PHE A 56 4.49 -8.61 7.18
CA PHE A 56 5.90 -8.21 7.17
C PHE A 56 6.83 -9.34 7.67
N ALA A 57 6.44 -10.05 8.73
CA ALA A 57 7.19 -11.21 9.22
C ALA A 57 7.25 -12.34 8.17
N LEU A 58 6.13 -12.64 7.52
CA LEU A 58 6.07 -13.63 6.43
C LEU A 58 6.95 -13.23 5.24
N GLY A 59 6.96 -11.94 4.87
CA GLY A 59 7.85 -11.44 3.82
C GLY A 59 9.32 -11.65 4.13
N ASN A 60 9.73 -11.44 5.39
CA ASN A 60 11.11 -11.70 5.81
C ASN A 60 11.46 -13.20 5.80
N MET A 61 10.52 -14.08 6.17
CA MET A 61 10.71 -15.54 6.06
C MET A 61 10.90 -15.99 4.61
N ILE A 62 10.01 -15.57 3.71
CA ILE A 62 10.12 -15.88 2.27
C ILE A 62 11.43 -15.31 1.70
N GLY A 63 11.80 -14.10 2.12
CA GLY A 63 13.07 -13.47 1.74
C GLY A 63 14.28 -14.32 2.12
N ALA A 64 14.35 -14.80 3.37
CA ALA A 64 15.45 -15.63 3.85
C ALA A 64 15.54 -16.98 3.10
N GLU A 65 14.39 -17.62 2.85
CA GLU A 65 14.32 -18.92 2.15
C GLU A 65 14.55 -18.81 0.64
N THR A 66 14.50 -17.62 0.06
CA THR A 66 14.64 -17.43 -1.40
C THR A 66 16.11 -17.34 -1.85
N PHE A 67 17.06 -17.05 -0.95
CA PHE A 67 18.49 -16.94 -1.27
C PHE A 67 19.24 -18.20 -0.82
N LEU A 68 19.06 -19.30 -1.56
CA LEU A 68 19.81 -20.52 -1.27
C LEU A 68 21.29 -20.37 -1.66
N PRO A 69 22.23 -20.85 -0.83
CA PRO A 69 23.66 -20.85 -1.14
C PRO A 69 24.04 -21.78 -2.30
N GLN A 70 23.12 -22.68 -2.67
CA GLN A 70 23.29 -23.65 -3.76
C GLN A 70 23.25 -22.99 -5.16
N ASP A 71 22.66 -21.79 -5.27
CA ASP A 71 22.51 -21.05 -6.54
C ASP A 71 23.52 -19.89 -6.73
N ALA A 72 24.59 -19.88 -5.92
CA ALA A 72 25.72 -18.99 -6.14
C ALA A 72 26.41 -19.30 -7.49
N PRO A 73 26.89 -18.31 -8.26
CA PRO A 73 26.99 -16.86 -7.98
C PRO A 73 25.84 -16.01 -8.55
N ASN A 74 24.97 -16.59 -9.38
CA ASN A 74 24.00 -15.82 -10.15
C ASN A 74 22.64 -15.64 -9.44
N TYR A 75 22.31 -16.45 -8.43
CA TYR A 75 21.08 -16.38 -7.62
C TYR A 75 19.83 -16.15 -8.50
N ILE A 76 19.70 -16.94 -9.56
CA ILE A 76 18.61 -16.84 -10.54
C ILE A 76 17.23 -16.94 -9.88
N PRO A 77 16.95 -17.94 -9.01
CA PRO A 77 15.63 -18.04 -8.38
C PRO A 77 15.31 -16.80 -7.53
N GLY A 78 16.27 -16.28 -6.78
CA GLY A 78 16.05 -15.07 -5.98
C GLY A 78 15.73 -13.82 -6.80
N LYS A 79 16.38 -13.65 -7.96
CA LYS A 79 16.08 -12.54 -8.87
C LYS A 79 14.69 -12.68 -9.51
N VAL A 80 14.28 -13.90 -9.86
CA VAL A 80 12.96 -14.17 -10.45
C VAL A 80 11.85 -13.93 -9.43
N THR A 81 11.99 -14.45 -8.21
CA THR A 81 11.02 -14.22 -7.13
C THR A 81 10.84 -12.73 -6.86
N LEU A 82 11.94 -11.98 -6.73
CA LEU A 82 11.88 -10.53 -6.55
C LEU A 82 11.13 -9.82 -7.70
N LEU A 83 11.39 -10.22 -8.94
CA LEU A 83 10.74 -9.63 -10.11
C LEU A 83 9.24 -9.94 -10.16
N VAL A 84 8.84 -11.17 -9.83
CA VAL A 84 7.43 -11.58 -9.76
C VAL A 84 6.70 -10.84 -8.65
N PHE A 85 7.29 -10.75 -7.45
CA PHE A 85 6.71 -10.00 -6.33
C PHE A 85 6.55 -8.52 -6.65
N LEU A 86 7.58 -7.87 -7.21
CA LEU A 86 7.50 -6.46 -7.60
C LEU A 86 6.46 -6.22 -8.69
N SER A 87 6.40 -7.09 -9.70
CA SER A 87 5.41 -6.98 -10.78
C SER A 87 3.99 -7.15 -10.27
N THR A 88 3.78 -8.11 -9.36
CA THR A 88 2.47 -8.37 -8.72
C THR A 88 2.06 -7.19 -7.83
N GLN A 89 3.01 -6.62 -7.08
CA GLN A 89 2.75 -5.44 -6.24
C GLN A 89 2.33 -4.23 -7.08
N ILE A 90 3.02 -3.94 -8.18
CA ILE A 90 2.65 -2.85 -9.10
C ILE A 90 1.24 -3.09 -9.64
N PHE A 91 0.93 -4.31 -10.08
CA PHE A 91 -0.39 -4.66 -10.58
C PHE A 91 -1.49 -4.45 -9.53
N LEU A 92 -1.28 -4.92 -8.31
CA LEU A 92 -2.22 -4.72 -7.19
C LEU A 92 -2.41 -3.24 -6.86
N CYS A 93 -1.34 -2.44 -6.84
CA CYS A 93 -1.43 -1.00 -6.61
C CYS A 93 -2.25 -0.30 -7.70
N LEU A 94 -2.05 -0.65 -8.98
CA LEU A 94 -2.83 -0.11 -10.09
C LEU A 94 -4.30 -0.51 -10.01
N LEU A 95 -4.58 -1.77 -9.67
CA LEU A 95 -5.93 -2.28 -9.49
C LEU A 95 -6.64 -1.57 -8.34
N LEU A 96 -5.98 -1.42 -7.18
CA LEU A 96 -6.52 -0.69 -6.04
C LEU A 96 -6.80 0.77 -6.39
N ARG A 97 -5.89 1.42 -7.13
CA ARG A 97 -6.09 2.79 -7.62
C ARG A 97 -7.30 2.89 -8.55
N TYR A 98 -7.44 1.96 -9.49
CA TYR A 98 -8.58 1.91 -10.41
C TYR A 98 -9.91 1.75 -9.65
N ILE A 99 -9.98 0.84 -8.68
CA ILE A 99 -11.16 0.65 -7.84
C ILE A 99 -11.47 1.92 -7.05
N ASN A 100 -10.47 2.53 -6.40
CA ASN A 100 -10.66 3.75 -5.62
C ASN A 100 -11.15 4.92 -6.47
N LEU A 101 -10.63 5.08 -7.69
CA LEU A 101 -11.12 6.10 -8.62
C LEU A 101 -12.58 5.87 -8.99
N ASN A 102 -12.96 4.64 -9.32
CA ASN A 102 -14.34 4.30 -9.64
C ASN A 102 -15.28 4.53 -8.46
N LEU A 103 -14.87 4.16 -7.24
CA LEU A 103 -15.64 4.39 -6.02
C LEU A 103 -15.76 5.88 -5.69
N ASN A 104 -14.69 6.65 -5.86
CA ASN A 104 -14.72 8.10 -5.66
C ASN A 104 -15.66 8.78 -6.64
N MET A 105 -15.66 8.39 -7.93
CA MET A 105 -16.59 8.91 -8.92
C MET A 105 -18.05 8.57 -8.59
N LYS A 106 -18.33 7.33 -8.16
CA LYS A 106 -19.67 6.93 -7.72
C LYS A 106 -20.11 7.72 -6.48
N LYS A 107 -19.21 7.91 -5.52
CA LYS A 107 -19.48 8.68 -4.29
C LYS A 107 -19.74 10.15 -4.59
N ALA A 108 -18.98 10.77 -5.50
CA ALA A 108 -19.20 12.15 -5.92
C ALA A 108 -20.63 12.35 -6.47
N ARG A 109 -21.07 11.48 -7.38
CA ARG A 109 -22.44 11.51 -7.93
C ARG A 109 -23.51 11.30 -6.85
N LEU A 110 -23.29 10.37 -5.92
CA LEU A 110 -24.23 10.13 -4.82
C LEU A 110 -24.36 11.35 -3.90
N VAL A 111 -23.24 12.05 -3.63
CA VAL A 111 -23.24 13.28 -2.84
C VAL A 111 -24.00 14.40 -3.55
N GLU A 112 -23.81 14.55 -4.87
CA GLU A 112 -24.55 15.52 -5.69
C GLU A 112 -26.07 15.24 -5.67
N LEU A 113 -26.47 13.99 -5.89
CA LEU A 113 -27.89 13.59 -5.84
C LEU A 113 -28.51 13.82 -4.45
N LEU A 114 -27.77 13.55 -3.37
CA LEU A 114 -28.24 13.83 -2.00
C LEU A 114 -28.36 15.34 -1.75
N LYS A 115 -27.43 16.14 -2.29
CA LYS A 115 -27.47 17.60 -2.21
C LYS A 115 -28.73 18.16 -2.89
N GLU A 116 -29.04 17.68 -4.09
CA GLU A 116 -30.24 18.06 -4.83
C GLU A 116 -31.53 17.59 -4.15
N ARG A 117 -31.61 16.31 -3.75
CA ARG A 117 -32.83 15.73 -3.15
C ARG A 117 -33.21 16.39 -1.82
N ASN A 118 -32.21 16.70 -1.00
CA ASN A 118 -32.43 17.28 0.32
C ASN A 118 -32.31 18.81 0.32
N ASN A 119 -32.08 19.41 -0.86
CA ASN A 119 -31.86 20.85 -1.05
C ASN A 119 -30.78 21.41 -0.09
N TRP A 120 -29.73 20.61 0.15
CA TRP A 120 -28.67 20.93 1.10
C TRP A 120 -27.73 22.00 0.54
N SER A 121 -27.39 22.98 1.37
CA SER A 121 -26.33 23.94 1.06
C SER A 121 -24.96 23.30 1.34
N ASP A 122 -23.87 23.82 0.76
CA ASP A 122 -22.50 23.35 1.04
C ASP A 122 -22.14 23.23 2.54
N PRO A 123 -22.56 24.15 3.45
CA PRO A 123 -22.37 23.97 4.89
C PRO A 123 -23.18 22.82 5.50
N ASP A 124 -24.34 22.46 4.95
CA ASP A 124 -25.16 21.34 5.46
C ASP A 124 -24.53 19.98 5.11
N VAL A 125 -23.95 19.88 3.92
CA VAL A 125 -23.16 18.70 3.51
C VAL A 125 -21.93 18.55 4.39
N ALA A 126 -21.26 19.65 4.76
CA ALA A 126 -20.13 19.62 5.68
C ALA A 126 -20.55 19.16 7.08
N LYS A 127 -21.68 19.68 7.60
CA LYS A 127 -22.23 19.29 8.89
C LYS A 127 -22.64 17.82 8.94
N GLU A 128 -23.26 17.30 7.88
CA GLU A 128 -23.62 15.88 7.81
C GLU A 128 -22.38 14.99 7.62
N ARG A 129 -21.33 15.46 6.93
CA ARG A 129 -20.04 14.77 6.86
C ARG A 129 -19.37 14.69 8.23
N GLU A 130 -19.39 15.76 9.01
CA GLU A 130 -18.91 15.77 10.40
C GLU A 130 -19.75 14.85 11.28
N ARG A 131 -21.08 14.87 11.10
CA ARG A 131 -22.00 13.98 11.80
C ARG A 131 -21.72 12.52 11.46
N HIS A 132 -21.50 12.16 10.20
CA HIS A 132 -21.10 10.79 9.81
C HIS A 132 -19.70 10.40 10.31
N ALA A 133 -18.78 11.36 10.43
CA ALA A 133 -17.47 11.12 11.02
C ALA A 133 -17.55 10.90 12.54
N PHE A 134 -18.45 11.60 13.23
CA PHE A 134 -18.69 11.47 14.66
C PHE A 134 -19.58 10.27 15.01
N LEU A 135 -20.55 9.95 14.15
CA LEU A 135 -21.48 8.84 14.34
C LEU A 135 -20.84 7.46 14.18
N ASP A 136 -19.54 7.36 13.82
CA ASP A 136 -18.77 6.13 13.57
C ASP A 136 -19.55 4.83 13.86
N MET A 137 -20.51 4.50 12.97
CA MET A 137 -21.50 3.44 13.21
C MET A 137 -20.89 2.04 13.02
N THR A 138 -19.57 1.98 12.99
CA THR A 138 -18.79 0.78 12.73
C THR A 138 -18.35 0.10 14.02
N ASP A 139 -18.41 0.78 15.17
CA ASP A 139 -18.40 0.15 16.49
C ASP A 139 -19.85 -0.15 16.90
N ARG A 140 -20.46 -1.15 16.24
CA ARG A 140 -21.47 -1.95 16.94
C ARG A 140 -20.72 -2.75 18.00
N GLN A 141 -21.16 -2.58 19.24
CA GLN A 141 -20.75 -3.29 20.45
C GLN A 141 -20.17 -4.68 20.21
#